data_AF-W6MSX7-F1
#
_entry.id   AF-W6MSX7-F1
#
_cell.length_a   1.000
_cell.length_b   1.000
_cell.length_c   1.000
_cell.angle_alpha   90.00
_cell.angle_beta   90.00
_cell.angle_gamma   90.00
#
_symmetry.space_group_name_H-M   'P 1'
#
loop_
_entity.id
_entity.type
_entity.pdbx_description
1 polymer ?
#
loop_
_entity_poly.entity_id
_entity_poly.type
_entity_poly.pdbx_seq_one_letter_code
_entity_poly.pdbx_strand_id
1 'polypeptide(L)' 'MCTGAILLFGVKRVVMGENNTFVGGEDLLKERGVEVINLKSQECEDILRKFITEHPEQWDEDIGK' A
#
# COMPACT_ATOMS: atom_id res chain seq x y z
N MET A 1 -4.36 7.39 -4.12
CA MET A 1 -5.67 7.74 -3.53
C MET A 1 -5.75 7.46 -2.03
N CYS A 2 -5.53 6.21 -1.57
CA CYS A 2 -5.84 5.77 -0.19
C CYS A 2 -5.19 6.59 0.95
N THR A 3 -3.94 7.04 0.79
CA THR A 3 -3.25 7.96 1.72
C THR A 3 -4.07 9.21 2.02
N GLY A 4 -4.70 9.82 1.01
CA GLY A 4 -5.50 11.03 1.19
C GLY A 4 -6.74 10.76 2.04
N ALA A 5 -7.40 9.61 1.85
CA ALA A 5 -8.55 9.22 2.66
C ALA A 5 -8.16 9.00 4.13
N ILE A 6 -7.03 8.34 4.39
CA ILE A 6 -6.49 8.13 5.75
C ILE A 6 -6.32 9.46 6.48
N LEU A 7 -5.72 10.45 5.81
CA LEU A 7 -5.52 11.79 6.35
C LEU A 7 -6.85 12.55 6.54
N LEU A 8 -7.73 12.49 5.55
CA LEU A 8 -9.04 13.17 5.57
C LEU A 8 -9.90 12.71 6.76
N PHE A 9 -9.92 11.41 7.03
CA PHE A 9 -10.70 10.84 8.12
C PHE A 9 -9.97 10.84 9.48
N GLY A 10 -8.72 11.32 9.52
CA GLY A 10 -7.96 11.43 10.76
C GLY A 10 -7.57 10.09 11.38
N VAL A 11 -7.42 9.04 10.56
CA VAL A 11 -6.96 7.72 10.99
C VAL A 11 -5.56 7.84 11.61
N LYS A 12 -5.38 7.27 12.81
CA LYS A 12 -4.15 7.45 13.60
C LYS A 12 -3.09 6.37 13.37
N ARG A 13 -3.51 5.17 12.94
CA ARG A 13 -2.61 4.04 12.69
C ARG A 13 -3.02 3.30 11.43
N VAL A 14 -2.03 2.90 10.65
CA VAL A 14 -2.16 2.05 9.47
C VAL A 14 -1.23 0.86 9.64
N VAL A 15 -1.77 -0.34 9.48
CA VAL A 15 -1.00 -1.59 9.47
C VAL A 15 -1.10 -2.16 8.07
N MET A 16 0.04 -2.28 7.38
CA MET A 16 0.13 -2.76 6.01
C MET A 16 0.69 -4.17 5.98
N GLY A 17 0.22 -4.98 5.03
CA GLY A 17 0.72 -6.34 4.81
C GLY A 17 2.18 -6.32 4.36
N GLU A 18 2.47 -5.62 3.27
CA GLU A 18 3.81 -5.45 2.69
C GLU A 18 3.90 -4.14 1.90
N ASN A 19 5.10 -3.74 1.49
CA ASN A 19 5.34 -2.62 0.59
C ASN A 19 6.49 -2.88 -0.41
N ASN A 20 6.95 -4.12 -0.54
CA ASN A 20 8.04 -4.49 -1.45
C ASN A 20 7.55 -4.49 -2.90
N THR A 21 6.27 -4.80 -3.10
CA THR A 21 5.64 -4.91 -4.42
C THR A 21 5.16 -3.54 -4.91
N PHE A 22 4.65 -2.71 -4.00
CA PHE A 22 4.21 -1.36 -4.31
C PHE A 22 4.39 -0.43 -3.10
N VAL A 23 4.97 0.75 -3.35
CA VAL A 23 5.13 1.80 -2.33
C VAL A 23 4.13 2.91 -2.61
N GLY A 24 3.22 3.11 -1.67
CA GLY A 24 2.24 4.20 -1.70
C GLY A 24 2.76 5.48 -1.02
N GLY A 25 1.84 6.29 -0.50
CA GLY A 25 2.18 7.53 0.22
C GLY A 25 2.52 7.31 1.71
N GLU A 26 3.24 6.24 2.05
CA GLU A 26 3.53 5.87 3.44
C GLU A 26 4.40 6.89 4.18
N ASP A 27 5.32 7.56 3.48
CA ASP A 27 6.17 8.59 4.11
C ASP A 27 5.37 9.85 4.44
N LEU A 28 4.46 10.27 3.54
CA LEU A 28 3.54 11.37 3.83
C LEU A 28 2.66 11.07 5.06
N LEU A 29 2.21 9.82 5.23
CA LEU A 29 1.46 9.42 6.42
C LEU A 29 2.29 9.61 7.70
N LYS A 30 3.54 9.12 7.70
CA LYS A 30 4.47 9.27 8.84
C LYS A 30 4.74 10.74 9.15
N GLU A 31 5.02 11.56 8.13
CA GLU A 31 5.23 13.01 8.26
C GLU A 31 4.03 13.74 8.88
N ARG A 32 2.82 13.26 8.61
CA ARG A 32 1.57 13.80 9.17
C ARG A 32 1.19 13.20 10.53
N GLY A 33 2.09 12.42 11.14
CA GLY A 33 1.92 11.86 12.48
C GLY A 33 1.01 10.62 12.54
N VAL A 34 0.76 9.96 11.41
CA VAL A 34 0.11 8.66 11.38
C VAL A 34 1.14 7.58 11.67
N GLU A 35 0.84 6.68 12.61
CA GLU A 35 1.68 5.51 12.86
C GLU A 35 1.53 4.51 11.72
N VAL A 36 2.62 4.21 11.02
CA VAL A 36 2.63 3.26 9.91
C VAL A 36 3.47 2.05 10.28
N ILE A 37 2.84 0.86 10.27
CA ILE A 37 3.49 -0.41 10.57
C ILE A 37 3.46 -1.26 9.30
N ASN A 38 4.63 -1.68 8.81
CA ASN A 38 4.76 -2.65 7.74
C ASN A 38 5.09 -4.02 8.34
N LEU A 39 4.17 -4.98 8.19
CA LEU A 39 4.34 -6.33 8.74
C LEU A 39 5.34 -7.18 7.95
N LYS A 40 5.69 -6.79 6.73
CA LYS A 40 6.53 -7.58 5.81
C LYS A 40 5.99 -9.01 5.66
N SER A 41 4.68 -9.12 5.49
CA SER A 41 3.98 -10.39 5.34
C SER A 41 4.35 -11.04 4.01
N GLN A 42 5.04 -12.18 4.08
CA GLN A 42 5.40 -12.95 2.90
C GLN A 42 4.16 -13.42 2.13
N GLU A 43 3.09 -13.79 2.83
CA GLU A 43 1.83 -14.21 2.20
C GLU A 43 1.21 -13.08 1.36
N CYS A 44 1.20 -11.85 1.87
CA CYS A 44 0.70 -10.70 1.13
C CYS A 44 1.57 -10.41 -0.11
N GLU A 45 2.89 -10.52 0.05
CA GLU A 45 3.84 -10.30 -1.05
C GLU A 45 3.67 -11.36 -2.14
N ASP A 46 3.57 -12.63 -1.78
CA ASP A 46 3.45 -13.75 -2.73
C ASP A 46 2.15 -13.66 -3.54
N ILE A 47 1.03 -13.35 -2.87
CA ILE A 47 -0.27 -13.19 -3.54
C ILE A 47 -0.22 -12.04 -4.55
N LEU A 48 0.30 -10.88 -4.13
CA LEU A 48 0.32 -9.70 -4.99
C LEU A 48 1.32 -9.85 -6.15
N ARG A 49 2.52 -10.40 -5.89
CA ARG A 49 3.50 -10.71 -6.93
C ARG A 49 2.96 -11.65 -7.99
N LYS A 50 2.25 -12.71 -7.56
CA LYS A 50 1.61 -13.65 -8.49
C LYS A 50 0.59 -12.93 -9.37
N PHE A 51 -0.30 -12.14 -8.76
CA PHE A 51 -1.32 -11.40 -9.51
C PHE A 51 -0.72 -10.44 -10.54
N ILE A 52 0.28 -9.64 -10.15
CA ILE A 52 0.94 -8.70 -11.07
C ILE A 52 1.63 -9.42 -12.24
N THR A 53 2.20 -10.59 -11.98
CA THR A 53 2.86 -11.40 -13.00
C THR A 53 1.84 -11.99 -13.98
N GLU A 54 0.70 -12.46 -13.48
CA GLU A 54 -0.36 -13.10 -14.27
C GLU A 54 -1.25 -12.08 -15.01
N HIS A 55 -1.42 -10.88 -14.46
CA HIS A 55 -2.34 -9.84 -14.94
C HIS A 55 -1.74 -8.41 -14.93
N PRO A 56 -0.62 -8.17 -15.65
CA PRO A 56 0.08 -6.88 -15.59
C PRO A 56 -0.76 -5.69 -16.07
N GLU A 57 -1.56 -5.85 -17.12
CA GLU A 57 -2.41 -4.76 -17.65
C GLU A 57 -3.49 -4.32 -16.65
N GLN A 58 -4.07 -5.27 -15.90
CA GLN A 58 -5.06 -4.97 -14.86
C GLN A 58 -4.42 -4.31 -13.65
N TRP A 59 -3.19 -4.70 -13.32
CA TRP A 59 -2.43 -4.03 -12.27
C TRP A 59 -2.10 -2.60 -12.66
N ASP A 60 -1.62 -2.37 -13.88
CA ASP A 60 -1.32 -1.03 -14.39
C ASP A 60 -2.58 -0.16 -14.40
N GLU A 61 -3.74 -0.70 -14.80
CA GLU A 61 -5.04 -0.02 -14.68
C GLU A 61 -5.34 0.44 -13.24
N ASP A 62 -5.18 -0.44 -12.25
CA ASP A 62 -5.49 -0.15 -10.83
C ASP A 62 -4.62 0.99 -10.26
N ILE A 63 -3.34 1.03 -10.67
CA ILE A 63 -2.40 2.07 -10.24
C ILE A 63 -2.34 3.28 -11.18
N GLY A 64 -3.10 3.27 -12.28
CA GLY A 64 -3.20 4.36 -13.26
C GLY A 64 -1.97 4.54 -14.14
N LYS A 65 -1.33 3.44 -14.55
CA LYS A 65 -0.29 3.40 -15.58
C LYS A 65 -0.87 2.97 -16.93
#